data_AF-A0A528TNB2-F1
#
_entry.id   AF-A0A528TNB2-F1
#
_cell.length_a   1.000
_cell.length_b   1.000
_cell.length_c   1.000
_cell.angle_alpha   90.00
_cell.angle_beta   90.00
_cell.angle_gamma   90.00
#
_symmetry.space_group_name_H-M   'P 1'
#
loop_
_entity.id
_entity.type
_entity.pdbx_description
1 polymer ?
#
loop_
_entity_poly.entity_id
_entity_poly.type
_entity_poly.pdbx_seq_one_letter_code
_entity_poly.pdbx_strand_id
1 'polypeptide(L)'
;HWDDLGLFWQMTRQYIKPYPVCRWAHAAIDATRALCLQHGLRPEDIRKVHVNSFHYAATLFAGMPDTTSKAQYSLPFAVATMIHYGRIGVEHISGSGLRDAAVADLLKRVEVNEAAKHSDRFPAGRWADVQIETVDGRQLESGDVHA
;
A
#
# COMPACT_ATOMS: atom_id res chain seq x y z
N HIS A 1 -23.52 -26.84 -5.52
CA HIS A 1 -23.27 -25.58 -6.26
C HIS A 1 -24.64 -24.96 -6.47
N TRP A 2 -24.89 -23.74 -5.98
CA TRP A 2 -26.20 -23.06 -5.83
C TRP A 2 -26.98 -23.32 -4.53
N ASP A 3 -26.37 -23.97 -3.54
CA ASP A 3 -27.00 -24.33 -2.27
C ASP A 3 -27.50 -23.09 -1.48
N ASP A 4 -26.98 -21.90 -1.80
CA ASP A 4 -27.34 -20.60 -1.21
C ASP A 4 -28.03 -19.63 -2.19
N LEU A 5 -28.45 -20.08 -3.37
CA LEU A 5 -29.11 -19.22 -4.36
C LEU A 5 -30.41 -18.65 -3.80
N GLY A 6 -30.54 -17.32 -3.82
CA GLY A 6 -31.67 -16.60 -3.21
C GLY A 6 -31.56 -16.38 -1.69
N LEU A 7 -30.57 -17.00 -1.04
CA LEU A 7 -30.26 -16.81 0.39
C LEU A 7 -29.04 -15.91 0.59
N PHE A 8 -28.01 -16.05 -0.25
CA PHE A 8 -26.77 -15.29 -0.16
C PHE A 8 -26.60 -14.31 -1.32
N TRP A 9 -26.75 -13.02 -1.03
CA TRP A 9 -26.61 -11.96 -2.03
C TRP A 9 -25.19 -11.43 -2.08
N GLN A 10 -24.37 -11.94 -3.01
CA GLN A 10 -22.96 -11.51 -3.20
C GLN A 10 -22.81 -9.98 -3.36
N MET A 11 -23.81 -9.32 -3.95
CA MET A 11 -23.82 -7.86 -4.16
C MET A 11 -23.70 -7.05 -2.86
N THR A 12 -24.22 -7.55 -1.73
CA THR A 12 -24.15 -6.85 -0.43
C THR A 12 -22.80 -7.06 0.27
N ARG A 13 -21.91 -7.87 -0.31
CA ARG A 13 -20.59 -8.22 0.22
C ARG A 13 -19.45 -7.65 -0.61
N GLN A 14 -19.76 -6.65 -1.44
CA GLN A 14 -18.78 -5.92 -2.24
C GLN A 14 -18.16 -4.76 -1.45
N TYR A 15 -17.09 -4.20 -1.99
CA TYR A 15 -16.36 -3.07 -1.42
C TYR A 15 -16.09 -2.05 -2.51
N ILE A 16 -15.96 -0.78 -2.12
CA ILE A 16 -15.54 0.31 -3.00
C ILE A 16 -14.07 0.56 -2.72
N LYS A 17 -13.25 0.63 -3.78
CA LYS A 17 -11.82 0.91 -3.64
C LYS A 17 -11.61 2.42 -3.45
N PRO A 18 -10.99 2.87 -2.34
CA PRO A 18 -10.64 4.28 -2.16
C PRO A 18 -9.46 4.70 -3.06
N TYR A 19 -8.65 3.74 -3.51
CA TYR A 19 -7.46 3.96 -4.32
C TYR A 19 -7.55 3.20 -5.66
N PRO A 20 -7.11 3.79 -6.78
CA PRO A 20 -7.18 3.16 -8.10
C PRO A 20 -6.08 2.10 -8.33
N VAL A 21 -5.68 1.35 -7.29
CA VAL A 21 -4.61 0.33 -7.31
C VAL A 21 -5.12 -1.03 -6.81
N CYS A 22 -4.27 -2.07 -6.91
CA CYS A 22 -4.55 -3.41 -6.41
C CYS A 22 -4.94 -3.39 -4.92
N ARG A 23 -5.99 -4.14 -4.54
CA ARG A 23 -6.47 -4.18 -3.14
C ARG A 23 -5.40 -4.69 -2.17
N TRP A 24 -4.47 -5.52 -2.65
CA TRP A 24 -3.38 -6.06 -1.85
C TRP A 24 -2.48 -4.96 -1.27
N ALA A 25 -2.46 -3.77 -1.88
CA ALA A 25 -1.70 -2.63 -1.39
C ALA A 25 -2.41 -1.80 -0.31
N HIS A 26 -3.74 -1.95 -0.16
CA HIS A 26 -4.56 -0.98 0.58
C HIS A 26 -4.22 -0.95 2.08
N ALA A 27 -3.95 -2.09 2.70
CA ALA A 27 -3.59 -2.16 4.12
C ALA A 27 -2.30 -1.40 4.43
N ALA A 28 -1.28 -1.53 3.57
CA ALA A 28 -0.01 -0.80 3.72
C ALA A 28 -0.18 0.70 3.47
N ILE A 29 -1.02 1.08 2.49
CA ILE A 29 -1.34 2.48 2.22
C ILE A 29 -2.02 3.12 3.43
N ASP A 30 -3.01 2.45 4.01
CA ASP A 30 -3.75 2.95 5.18
C ASP A 30 -2.86 3.01 6.43
N ALA A 31 -2.04 1.99 6.67
CA ALA A 31 -1.05 1.95 7.75
C ALA A 31 -0.06 3.12 7.64
N THR A 32 0.51 3.34 6.45
CA THR A 32 1.45 4.45 6.18
C THR A 32 0.76 5.79 6.39
N ARG A 33 -0.44 5.97 5.82
CA ARG A 33 -1.22 7.21 5.96
C ARG A 33 -1.53 7.51 7.43
N ALA A 34 -1.91 6.51 8.22
CA ALA A 34 -2.20 6.68 9.64
C ALA A 34 -0.96 7.16 10.40
N LEU A 35 0.20 6.55 10.19
CA LEU A 35 1.46 6.98 10.81
C LEU A 35 1.85 8.41 10.42
N CYS A 36 1.76 8.75 9.13
CA CYS A 36 2.08 10.11 8.68
C CYS A 36 1.14 11.15 9.31
N LEU A 37 -0.16 10.88 9.37
CA LEU A 37 -1.13 11.80 9.97
C LEU A 37 -0.96 11.93 11.48
N GLN A 38 -0.77 10.82 12.19
CA GLN A 38 -0.63 10.80 13.64
C GLN A 38 0.63 11.56 14.12
N HIS A 39 1.71 11.49 13.34
CA HIS A 39 3.00 12.06 13.72
C HIS A 39 3.37 13.34 12.93
N GLY A 40 2.49 13.81 12.06
CA GLY A 40 2.73 15.00 11.22
C GLY A 40 3.93 14.85 10.29
N LEU A 41 4.20 13.62 9.80
CA LEU A 41 5.38 13.35 8.97
C LEU A 41 5.23 13.95 7.58
N ARG A 42 6.31 14.55 7.10
CA ARG A 42 6.50 15.00 5.73
C ARG A 42 7.46 14.07 4.97
N PRO A 43 7.47 14.09 3.63
CA PRO A 43 8.39 13.29 2.82
C PRO A 43 9.87 13.35 3.23
N GLU A 44 10.35 14.52 3.65
CA GLU A 44 11.72 14.76 4.11
C GLU A 44 12.02 14.14 5.48
N ASP A 45 11.00 13.86 6.29
CA ASP A 45 11.18 13.28 7.62
C ASP A 45 11.42 11.76 7.55
N ILE A 46 11.16 11.13 6.40
CA ILE A 46 11.20 9.69 6.22
C ILE A 46 12.59 9.25 5.75
N ARG A 47 13.27 8.47 6.58
CA ARG A 47 14.53 7.81 6.24
C ARG A 47 14.29 6.49 5.51
N LYS A 48 13.39 5.66 6.02
CA LYS A 48 13.09 4.33 5.47
C LYS A 48 11.65 3.91 5.84
N VAL A 49 10.99 3.17 4.96
CA VAL A 49 9.68 2.55 5.21
C VAL A 49 9.81 1.06 4.95
N HIS A 50 9.48 0.26 5.95
CA HIS A 50 9.39 -1.20 5.84
C HIS A 50 7.93 -1.59 5.80
N VAL A 51 7.52 -2.25 4.72
CA VAL A 51 6.18 -2.77 4.53
C VAL A 51 6.24 -4.29 4.60
N ASN A 52 5.60 -4.89 5.60
CA ASN A 52 5.49 -6.33 5.73
C ASN A 52 4.08 -6.77 5.31
N SER A 53 3.95 -7.72 4.39
CA SER A 53 2.64 -8.22 3.95
C SER A 53 2.71 -9.70 3.55
N PHE A 54 1.64 -10.24 2.97
CA PHE A 54 1.59 -11.62 2.47
C PHE A 54 2.33 -11.78 1.14
N HIS A 55 2.73 -13.01 0.82
CA HIS A 55 3.52 -13.38 -0.36
C HIS A 55 3.15 -12.59 -1.63
N TYR A 56 1.89 -12.68 -2.05
CA TYR A 56 1.45 -12.08 -3.32
C TYR A 56 1.53 -10.55 -3.35
N ALA A 57 1.38 -9.87 -2.20
CA ALA A 57 1.57 -8.43 -2.10
C ALA A 57 3.04 -8.05 -2.22
N ALA A 58 3.94 -8.87 -1.64
CA ALA A 58 5.38 -8.66 -1.71
C ALA A 58 5.98 -8.93 -3.10
N THR A 59 5.35 -9.80 -3.90
CA THR A 59 5.79 -10.12 -5.27
C THR A 59 5.25 -9.16 -6.34
N LEU A 60 4.53 -8.11 -5.94
CA LEU A 60 4.06 -7.07 -6.86
C LEU A 60 5.23 -6.32 -7.51
N PHE A 61 4.97 -5.57 -8.58
CA PHE A 61 6.01 -4.86 -9.32
C PHE A 61 6.81 -3.93 -8.39
N ALA A 62 8.10 -4.21 -8.26
CA ALA A 62 9.04 -3.44 -7.43
C ALA A 62 9.78 -2.44 -8.31
N GLY A 63 9.40 -1.16 -8.25
CA GLY A 63 10.09 -0.09 -9.00
C GLY A 63 9.17 1.02 -9.46
N MET A 64 9.76 2.03 -10.12
CA MET A 64 8.99 3.08 -10.77
C MET A 64 8.26 2.50 -11.99
N PRO A 65 6.93 2.55 -12.05
CA PRO A 65 6.15 1.98 -13.15
C PRO A 65 6.27 2.85 -14.42
N ASP A 66 6.35 2.20 -15.58
CA ASP A 66 6.34 2.84 -16.91
C ASP A 66 4.97 2.79 -17.59
N THR A 67 4.01 2.11 -16.98
CA THR A 67 2.64 1.91 -17.47
C THR A 67 1.64 1.97 -16.33
N THR A 68 0.39 2.33 -16.62
CA THR A 68 -0.70 2.32 -15.63
C THR A 68 -0.88 0.95 -14.99
N SER A 69 -0.83 -0.13 -15.77
CA SER A 69 -0.96 -1.48 -15.22
C SER A 69 0.13 -1.80 -14.20
N LYS A 70 1.40 -1.46 -14.47
CA LYS A 70 2.46 -1.65 -13.47
C LYS A 70 2.25 -0.78 -12.24
N ALA A 71 1.78 0.47 -12.40
CA ALA A 71 1.48 1.36 -11.27
C ALA A 71 0.37 0.80 -10.38
N GLN A 72 -0.68 0.22 -10.97
CA GLN A 72 -1.76 -0.42 -10.23
C GLN A 72 -1.32 -1.66 -9.45
N TYR A 73 -0.25 -2.31 -9.88
CA TYR A 73 0.33 -3.50 -9.26
C TYR A 73 1.71 -3.23 -8.67
N SER A 74 1.96 -2.02 -8.16
CA SER A 74 3.20 -1.67 -7.46
C SER A 74 2.90 -1.14 -6.06
N LEU A 75 3.12 -1.99 -5.06
CA LEU A 75 3.00 -1.64 -3.65
C LEU A 75 3.94 -0.50 -3.21
N PRO A 76 5.26 -0.56 -3.48
CA PRO A 76 6.17 0.50 -3.01
C PRO A 76 5.87 1.85 -3.68
N PHE A 77 5.46 1.86 -4.96
CA PHE A 77 5.03 3.07 -5.65
C PHE A 77 3.77 3.68 -5.01
N ALA A 78 2.77 2.86 -4.68
CA ALA A 78 1.54 3.35 -4.05
C ALA A 78 1.80 3.96 -2.67
N VAL A 79 2.67 3.33 -1.86
CA VAL A 79 3.11 3.85 -0.55
C VAL A 79 3.88 5.16 -0.70
N ALA A 80 4.86 5.23 -1.62
CA ALA A 80 5.60 6.47 -1.91
C ALA A 80 4.67 7.61 -2.39
N THR A 81 3.71 7.31 -3.24
CA THR A 81 2.69 8.27 -3.71
C THR A 81 1.85 8.78 -2.56
N MET A 82 1.38 7.89 -1.68
CA MET A 82 0.58 8.27 -0.50
C MET A 82 1.37 9.18 0.45
N ILE A 83 2.65 8.88 0.69
CA ILE A 83 3.53 9.73 1.51
C ILE A 83 3.66 11.14 0.91
N HIS A 84 3.90 11.23 -0.40
CA HIS A 84 4.15 12.52 -1.04
C HIS A 84 2.90 13.41 -1.12
N TYR A 85 1.79 12.82 -1.56
CA TYR A 85 0.58 13.56 -1.91
C TYR A 85 -0.53 13.49 -0.85
N GLY A 86 -0.41 12.59 0.13
CA GLY A 86 -1.49 12.30 1.10
C GLY A 86 -2.72 11.63 0.48
N ARG A 87 -2.67 11.27 -0.82
CA ARG A 87 -3.72 10.60 -1.57
C ARG A 87 -3.16 9.88 -2.80
N ILE A 88 -3.97 9.02 -3.43
CA ILE A 88 -3.65 8.38 -4.70
C ILE A 88 -4.82 8.61 -5.67
N GLY A 89 -4.51 9.13 -6.85
CA GLY A 89 -5.48 9.48 -7.89
C GLY A 89 -5.03 8.99 -9.27
N VAL A 90 -5.91 9.09 -10.27
CA VAL A 90 -5.66 8.58 -11.63
C VAL A 90 -4.43 9.25 -12.26
N GLU A 91 -4.26 10.55 -12.02
CA GLU A 91 -3.14 11.36 -12.47
C GLU A 91 -1.78 10.90 -11.92
N HIS A 92 -1.77 10.21 -10.78
CA HIS A 92 -0.53 9.66 -10.21
C HIS A 92 -0.14 8.33 -10.85
N ILE A 93 -1.12 7.52 -11.27
CA ILE A 93 -0.91 6.19 -11.85
C ILE A 93 -0.94 6.19 -13.39
N SER A 94 -0.87 7.36 -14.03
CA SER A 94 -0.95 7.47 -15.48
C SER A 94 -0.18 8.69 -15.99
N GLY A 95 0.10 8.73 -17.30
CA GLY A 95 0.70 9.89 -17.95
C GLY A 95 1.98 10.38 -17.28
N SER A 96 2.01 11.65 -16.90
CA SER A 96 3.17 12.29 -16.25
C SER A 96 3.44 11.79 -14.83
N GLY A 97 2.44 11.25 -14.11
CA GLY A 97 2.62 10.72 -12.75
C GLY A 97 3.61 9.54 -12.69
N LEU A 98 3.75 8.82 -13.80
CA LEU A 98 4.72 7.72 -13.96
C LEU A 98 6.18 8.20 -14.08
N ARG A 99 6.41 9.52 -14.11
CA ARG A 99 7.73 10.16 -14.21
C ARG A 99 7.98 11.15 -13.07
N ASP A 100 7.17 11.10 -12.02
CA ASP A 100 7.30 11.99 -10.87
C ASP A 100 8.61 11.72 -10.12
N ALA A 101 9.50 12.72 -10.13
CA ALA A 101 10.81 12.62 -9.50
C ALA A 101 10.74 12.56 -7.97
N ALA A 102 9.75 13.20 -7.34
CA ALA A 102 9.59 13.19 -5.89
C ALA A 102 9.10 11.81 -5.41
N VAL A 103 8.15 11.21 -6.13
CA VAL A 103 7.70 9.84 -5.86
C VAL A 103 8.82 8.84 -6.14
N ALA A 104 9.56 9.00 -7.24
CA ALA A 104 10.71 8.14 -7.56
C ALA A 104 11.81 8.20 -6.49
N ASP A 105 12.02 9.35 -5.86
CA ASP A 105 12.99 9.46 -4.75
C ASP A 105 12.52 8.77 -3.48
N LEU A 106 11.26 8.98 -3.08
CA LEU A 106 10.65 8.29 -1.94
C LEU A 106 10.61 6.77 -2.13
N LEU A 107 10.33 6.30 -3.36
CA LEU A 107 10.25 4.88 -3.68
C LEU A 107 11.53 4.12 -3.29
N LYS A 108 12.70 4.75 -3.43
CA LYS A 108 14.00 4.16 -3.02
C LYS A 108 14.08 3.86 -1.53
N ARG A 109 13.25 4.52 -0.71
CA ARG A 109 13.18 4.39 0.74
C ARG A 109 12.16 3.35 1.19
N VAL A 110 11.33 2.84 0.27
CA VAL A 110 10.28 1.86 0.58
C VAL A 110 10.79 0.45 0.28
N GLU A 111 10.78 -0.40 1.29
CA GLU A 111 11.09 -1.82 1.19
C GLU A 111 9.86 -2.64 1.49
N VAL A 112 9.63 -3.68 0.69
CA VAL A 112 8.46 -4.56 0.82
C VAL A 112 8.95 -5.97 1.05
N ASN A 113 8.50 -6.57 2.14
CA ASN A 113 8.89 -7.90 2.58
C ASN A 113 7.65 -8.79 2.79
N GLU A 114 7.82 -10.08 2.54
CA GLU A 114 6.86 -11.08 2.98
C GLU A 114 7.02 -11.34 4.48
N ALA A 115 5.91 -11.46 5.20
CA ALA A 115 5.87 -11.96 6.57
C ALA A 115 4.90 -13.13 6.70
N ALA A 116 5.39 -14.25 7.24
CA ALA A 116 4.62 -15.49 7.39
C ALA A 116 3.27 -15.27 8.09
N LYS A 117 3.23 -14.45 9.16
CA LYS A 117 1.99 -14.11 9.88
C LYS A 117 0.89 -13.53 8.97
N HIS A 118 1.25 -12.82 7.90
CA HIS A 118 0.30 -12.25 6.96
C HIS A 118 -0.08 -13.26 5.89
N SER A 119 0.89 -14.05 5.39
CA SER A 119 0.65 -15.13 4.44
C SER A 119 -0.33 -16.18 5.01
N ASP A 120 -0.18 -16.57 6.27
CA ASP A 120 -1.04 -17.57 6.94
C ASP A 120 -2.51 -17.12 7.08
N ARG A 121 -2.76 -15.81 7.03
CA ARG A 121 -4.12 -15.21 7.13
C ARG A 121 -4.75 -14.92 5.77
N PHE A 122 -4.02 -15.10 4.67
CA PHE A 122 -4.53 -14.93 3.32
C PHE A 122 -5.21 -16.23 2.84
N PRO A 123 -6.36 -16.17 2.12
CA PRO A 123 -7.07 -15.00 1.61
C PRO A 123 -8.16 -14.45 2.54
N ALA A 124 -8.32 -15.01 3.75
CA ALA A 124 -9.36 -14.58 4.70
C ALA A 124 -9.22 -13.10 5.06
N GLY A 125 -7.99 -12.58 5.11
CA GLY A 125 -7.72 -11.16 5.09
C GLY A 125 -6.50 -10.75 4.28
N ARG A 126 -6.42 -9.45 4.00
CA ARG A 126 -5.30 -8.80 3.32
C ARG A 126 -4.62 -7.88 4.31
N TRP A 127 -3.62 -8.43 5.00
CA TRP A 127 -2.96 -7.78 6.12
C TRP A 127 -1.61 -7.20 5.74
N ALA A 128 -1.26 -6.10 6.39
CA ALA A 128 0.09 -5.55 6.36
C ALA A 128 0.41 -4.87 7.70
N ASP A 129 1.69 -4.74 8.01
CA ASP A 129 2.19 -3.78 8.99
C ASP A 129 3.28 -2.92 8.36
N VAL A 130 3.42 -1.69 8.86
CA VAL A 130 4.38 -0.72 8.37
C VAL A 130 5.20 -0.19 9.54
N GLN A 131 6.52 -0.15 9.35
CA GLN A 131 7.44 0.58 10.20
C GLN A 131 8.04 1.75 9.40
N ILE A 132 8.02 2.94 9.98
CA ILE A 132 8.68 4.13 9.42
C ILE A 132 9.85 4.50 10.33
N GLU A 133 11.03 4.49 9.76
CA GLU A 133 12.21 5.08 10.37
C GLU A 133 12.32 6.53 9.94
N THR A 134 12.36 7.45 10.89
CA THR A 134 12.48 8.89 10.60
C THR A 134 13.95 9.35 10.57
N VAL A 135 14.19 10.51 9.99
CA VAL A 135 15.52 11.16 9.96
C VAL A 135 16.00 11.59 11.34
N ASP A 136 15.08 11.90 12.25
CA ASP A 136 15.39 12.25 13.65
C ASP A 136 15.60 11.01 14.56
N GLY A 137 15.55 9.81 13.99
CA GLY A 137 15.89 8.55 14.67
C GLY A 137 14.71 7.83 15.34
N ARG A 138 13.49 8.37 15.27
CA ARG A 138 12.30 7.64 15.75
C ARG A 138 11.99 6.43 14.88
N GLN A 139 11.38 5.44 15.53
CA GLN A 139 10.83 4.23 14.91
C GLN A 139 9.33 4.20 15.21
N LEU A 140 8.51 4.25 14.17
CA LEU A 140 7.06 4.35 14.27
C LEU A 140 6.43 3.11 13.65
N GLU A 141 5.47 2.49 14.33
CA GLU A 141 4.89 1.20 13.94
C GLU A 141 3.37 1.28 13.89
N SER A 142 2.76 0.76 12.82
CA SER A 142 1.30 0.78 12.65
C SER A 142 0.58 -0.33 13.42
N GLY A 143 1.29 -1.38 13.80
CA GLY A 143 0.67 -2.69 14.06
C GLY A 143 0.02 -3.28 12.80
N ASP A 144 -0.76 -4.34 12.98
CA ASP A 144 -1.44 -5.02 11.89
C ASP A 144 -2.66 -4.21 11.39
N VAL A 145 -2.72 -3.96 10.08
CA VAL A 145 -3.82 -3.28 9.38
C VAL A 145 -4.41 -4.22 8.32
N HIS A 146 -5.73 -4.15 8.10
CA HIS A 146 -6.47 -4.98 7.15
C HIS A 146 -7.29 -4.14 6.18
N ALA A 147 -7.36 -4.60 4.91
CA ALA A 147 -8.11 -3.95 3.83
C ALA A 147 -9.31 -4.74 3.28
#